data_AF-A0A975E4C6-F1
#
_entry.id   AF-A0A975E4C6-F1
#
_cell.length_a   1.000
_cell.length_b   1.000
_cell.length_c   1.000
_cell.angle_alpha   90.00
_cell.angle_beta   90.00
_cell.angle_gamma   90.00
#
_symmetry.space_group_name_H-M   'P 1'
#
loop_
_entity.id
_entity.type
_entity.pdbx_description
1 polymer ?
#
loop_
_entity_poly.entity_id
_entity_poly.type
_entity_poly.pdbx_seq_one_letter_code
_entity_poly.pdbx_strand_id
1 'polypeptide(L)' 'MRAFTDFFSTDYGLMSAAVILFMLGMGAFYVRYFLKHMHEDEARERAARK' A
#
# COMPACT_ATOMS: atom_id res chain seq x y z
N MET A 1 -8.60 28.06 17.37
CA MET A 1 -8.03 26.78 16.92
C MET A 1 -8.99 26.06 15.98
N ARG A 2 -8.84 26.25 14.66
CA ARG A 2 -9.58 25.50 13.63
C ARG A 2 -8.71 25.15 12.40
N ALA A 3 -7.39 25.33 12.51
CA ALA A 3 -6.45 25.19 11.40
C ALA A 3 -6.36 23.75 10.86
N PHE A 4 -6.48 22.72 11.72
CA PHE A 4 -6.46 21.33 11.27
C PHE A 4 -7.67 20.97 10.40
N THR A 5 -8.85 21.51 10.71
CA THR A 5 -10.08 21.29 9.94
C THR A 5 -10.11 22.07 8.63
N ASP A 6 -9.54 23.29 8.58
CA ASP A 6 -9.42 24.05 7.33
C ASP A 6 -8.38 23.43 6.40
N PHE A 7 -7.28 22.86 6.91
CA PHE A 7 -6.31 22.13 6.07
C PHE A 7 -6.91 20.84 5.48
N PHE A 8 -7.75 20.14 6.24
CA PHE A 8 -8.43 18.94 5.75
C PHE A 8 -9.63 19.24 4.84
N SER A 9 -10.26 20.42 4.97
CA SER A 9 -11.42 20.83 4.17
C SER A 9 -11.05 21.68 2.94
N THR A 10 -9.83 22.26 2.91
CA THR A 10 -9.32 22.91 1.70
C THR A 10 -9.00 21.82 0.67
N ASP A 11 -9.51 21.97 -0.56
CA ASP A 11 -9.39 20.99 -1.65
C ASP A 11 -7.96 20.42 -1.81
N TYR A 12 -6.94 21.24 -1.56
CA TYR A 12 -5.53 20.84 -1.64
C TYR A 12 -5.10 19.79 -0.60
N GLY A 13 -5.59 19.89 0.63
CA GLY A 13 -5.19 18.97 1.70
C GLY A 13 -5.84 17.60 1.57
N LEU A 14 -7.12 17.57 1.18
CA LEU A 14 -7.83 16.32 0.91
C LEU A 14 -7.26 15.61 -0.32
N MET A 15 -6.94 16.35 -1.39
CA MET A 15 -6.28 15.79 -2.58
C MET A 15 -4.91 15.23 -2.25
N SER A 16 -4.10 15.95 -1.47
CA SER A 16 -2.78 15.46 -1.04
C SER A 16 -2.89 14.22 -0.14
N ALA A 17 -3.84 14.20 0.79
CA ALA A 17 -4.09 13.04 1.64
C ALA A 17 -4.55 11.81 0.84
N ALA A 18 -5.41 12.00 -0.17
CA ALA A 18 -5.84 10.94 -1.06
C ALA A 18 -4.66 10.35 -1.85
N VAL A 19 -3.76 11.18 -2.37
CA VAL A 19 -2.55 10.71 -3.08
C VAL A 19 -1.63 9.95 -2.14
N ILE A 20 -1.41 10.44 -0.91
CA ILE A 20 -0.56 9.76 0.08
C ILE A 20 -1.15 8.39 0.42
N LEU A 21 -2.46 8.32 0.70
CA LEU A 21 -3.14 7.06 0.97
C LEU A 21 -3.07 6.11 -0.24
N PHE A 22 -3.21 6.62 -1.45
CA PHE A 22 -3.08 5.84 -2.68
C PHE A 22 -1.66 5.29 -2.84
N MET A 23 -0.63 6.11 -2.63
CA MET A 23 0.77 5.71 -2.75
C MET A 23 1.14 4.65 -1.71
N LEU A 24 0.70 4.81 -0.46
CA LEU A 24 0.86 3.81 0.60
C LEU A 24 0.07 2.54 0.31
N GLY A 25 -1.16 2.66 -0.18
CA GLY A 25 -1.99 1.53 -0.57
C GLY A 25 -1.35 0.70 -1.68
N MET A 26 -0.83 1.34 -2.72
CA MET A 26 -0.08 0.65 -3.77
C MET A 26 1.20 0.01 -3.23
N GLY A 27 1.96 0.71 -2.39
CA GLY A 27 3.17 0.16 -1.77
C GLY A 27 2.90 -1.11 -0.99
N ALA A 28 1.88 -1.09 -0.11
CA ALA A 28 1.45 -2.27 0.64
C ALA A 28 0.93 -3.39 -0.26
N PHE A 29 0.19 -3.05 -1.32
CA PHE A 29 -0.29 -4.03 -2.30
C PHE A 29 0.86 -4.74 -3.02
N TYR A 30 1.87 -4.00 -3.49
CA TYR A 30 3.05 -4.60 -4.12
C TYR A 30 3.79 -5.50 -3.14
N VAL A 31 4.08 -5.05 -1.92
CA VAL A 31 4.75 -5.89 -0.91
C VAL A 31 3.96 -7.17 -0.65
N ARG A 32 2.64 -7.07 -0.47
CA ARG A 32 1.73 -8.23 -0.30
C ARG A 32 1.80 -9.17 -1.51
N TYR A 33 1.78 -8.62 -2.73
CA TYR A 33 1.81 -9.37 -3.98
C TYR A 33 3.13 -10.13 -4.14
N PHE A 34 4.26 -9.45 -3.93
CA PHE A 34 5.59 -10.05 -3.98
C PHE A 34 5.76 -11.14 -2.93
N LEU A 35 5.36 -10.90 -1.67
CA LEU A 35 5.43 -11.90 -0.61
C LEU A 35 4.58 -13.14 -0.91
N LYS A 36 3.40 -12.94 -1.51
CA LYS A 36 2.53 -14.05 -1.92
C LYS A 36 3.16 -14.85 -3.07
N HIS A 37 3.68 -14.18 -4.10
CA HIS A 37 4.36 -14.86 -5.22
C HIS A 37 5.59 -15.62 -4.75
N MET A 38 6.43 -15.01 -3.90
CA MET A 38 7.61 -15.68 -3.34
C MET A 38 7.25 -16.93 -2.53
N HIS A 39 6.19 -16.87 -1.70
CA HIS A 39 5.72 -18.07 -0.99
C HIS A 39 5.25 -19.17 -1.94
N GLU A 40 4.60 -18.80 -3.04
CA GLU A 40 4.08 -19.75 -4.03
C GLU A 40 5.23 -20.38 -4.84
N ASP A 41 6.27 -19.61 -5.16
CA ASP A 41 7.51 -20.11 -5.77
C ASP A 41 8.30 -20.99 -4.81
N GLU A 42 8.48 -20.59 -3.54
CA GLU A 42 9.13 -21.42 -2.52
C GLU A 42 8.37 -22.73 -2.28
N ALA A 43 7.04 -22.68 -2.29
CA ALA A 43 6.21 -23.88 -2.13
C ALA A 43 6.37 -24.84 -3.31
N ARG A 44 6.44 -24.30 -4.55
CA ARG A 44 6.72 -25.10 -5.76
C ARG A 44 8.13 -25.68 -5.74
N GLU A 45 9.13 -24.91 -5.31
CA GLU A 45 10.51 -25.37 -5.22
C GLU A 45 10.67 -26.46 -4.16
N ARG A 46 10.05 -26.31 -2.98
CA ARG A 46 10.02 -27.34 -1.94
C ARG A 46 9.27 -28.60 -2.36
N ALA A 47 8.21 -28.48 -3.17
CA ALA A 47 7.49 -29.62 -3.73
C ALA A 47 8.28 -30.33 -4.84
N ALA A 48 9.07 -29.60 -5.63
CA ALA A 48 9.94 -30.18 -6.67
C ALA A 48 11.21 -30.82 -6.11
N ARG A 49 11.65 -30.42 -4.91
CA ARG A 49 12.84 -30.97 -4.22
C ARG A 49 12.54 -32.20 -3.35
N LYS A 50 11.29 -32.67 -3.30
CA LYS A 50 10.83 -33.80 -2.48
C LYS A 50 10.52 -34.99 -3.36
#